data_AF-A0A2S8VTB2-F1
#
_entry.id   AF-A0A2S8VTB2-F1
#
_cell.length_a   1.000
_cell.length_b   1.000
_cell.length_c   1.000
_cell.angle_alpha   90.00
_cell.angle_beta   90.00
_cell.angle_gamma   90.00
#
_symmetry.space_group_name_H-M   'P 1'
#
loop_
_entity.id
_entity.type
_entity.pdbx_description
1 polymer ?
#
loop_
_entity_poly.entity_id
_entity_poly.type
_entity_poly.pdbx_seq_one_letter_code
_entity_poly.pdbx_strand_id
1 'polypeptide(L)'
;MPTANCTAFAGNRLIASGAPSVVVAAVKAAHDAGAAVLVFDDTDARPIEFDLRGDLAAVLARLPVEPIEKRGPGRPKLGVTAREVTLLPRHWDWLASQPGGASVALRKLVENALREAEGPDRVRRSREAAYRFMTAVAGDQPGYEEATRMLFAGDWVAFDAAIEAWPSDVRDYARRLAEGSWRNGQGR
;
A
#
# COMPACT_ATOMS: atom_id res chain seq x y z
N MET A 1 -4.33 4.63 -11.30
CA MET A 1 -3.94 6.05 -11.14
C MET A 1 -3.78 6.27 -9.65
N PRO A 2 -2.65 6.82 -9.17
CA PRO A 2 -2.36 6.87 -7.74
C PRO A 2 -3.29 7.89 -7.08
N THR A 3 -4.36 7.38 -6.47
CA THR A 3 -5.24 8.10 -5.53
C THR A 3 -4.69 8.01 -4.10
N ALA A 4 -3.55 7.32 -3.94
CA ALA A 4 -2.84 7.18 -2.68
C ALA A 4 -1.72 8.22 -2.58
N ASN A 5 -1.24 8.44 -1.35
CA ASN A 5 -0.05 9.24 -1.12
C ASN A 5 1.15 8.66 -1.91
N CYS A 6 2.07 9.53 -2.28
CA CYS A 6 3.32 9.14 -2.91
C CYS A 6 4.51 9.80 -2.21
N THR A 7 5.68 9.20 -2.41
CA THR A 7 6.94 9.71 -1.86
C THR A 7 7.98 9.82 -2.96
N ALA A 8 8.65 10.96 -3.02
CA ALA A 8 9.67 11.28 -4.00
C ALA A 8 11.07 11.30 -3.37
N PHE A 9 12.02 10.72 -4.09
CA PHE A 9 13.44 10.63 -3.75
C PHE A 9 14.31 11.24 -4.83
N ALA A 10 15.33 12.00 -4.44
CA ALA A 10 16.45 12.38 -5.29
C ALA A 10 17.69 11.62 -4.81
N GLY A 11 18.07 10.56 -5.54
CA GLY A 11 19.01 9.56 -5.04
C GLY A 11 18.52 8.94 -3.72
N ASN A 12 19.31 9.06 -2.66
CA ASN A 12 19.01 8.47 -1.35
C ASN A 12 18.33 9.45 -0.38
N ARG A 13 17.89 10.62 -0.86
CA ARG A 13 17.24 11.64 -0.04
C ARG A 13 15.78 11.77 -0.39
N LEU A 14 14.91 11.74 0.62
CA LEU A 14 13.49 12.05 0.46
C LEU A 14 13.32 13.56 0.25
N ILE A 15 12.66 13.95 -0.83
CA ILE A 15 12.43 15.36 -1.18
C ILE A 15 10.98 15.81 -0.90
N ALA A 16 10.00 14.90 -0.96
CA ALA A 16 8.62 15.16 -0.58
C ALA A 16 7.85 13.85 -0.35
N SER A 17 6.82 13.90 0.48
CA SER A 17 5.89 12.78 0.73
C SER A 17 4.49 13.34 1.00
N GLY A 18 3.45 12.71 0.46
CA GLY A 18 2.06 13.11 0.67
C GLY A 18 1.21 13.01 -0.60
N ALA A 19 0.18 13.84 -0.70
CA ALA A 19 -0.69 13.85 -1.87
C ALA A 19 0.10 14.22 -3.16
N PRO A 20 -0.24 13.65 -4.34
CA PRO A 20 0.45 13.94 -5.59
C PRO A 20 0.57 15.43 -5.92
N SER A 21 -0.45 16.23 -5.59
CA SER A 21 -0.46 17.68 -5.78
C SER A 21 0.59 18.42 -4.95
N VAL A 22 0.97 17.90 -3.78
CA VAL A 22 2.01 18.46 -2.92
C VAL A 22 3.39 18.01 -3.40
N VAL A 23 3.51 16.73 -3.77
CA VAL A 23 4.79 16.11 -4.15
C VAL A 23 5.30 16.65 -5.49
N VAL A 24 4.42 16.90 -6.47
CA VAL A 24 4.82 17.29 -7.82
C VAL A 24 5.62 18.59 -7.87
N ALA A 25 5.38 19.52 -6.95
CA ALA A 25 6.11 20.79 -6.89
C ALA A 25 7.60 20.57 -6.56
N ALA A 26 7.89 19.71 -5.58
CA ALA A 26 9.25 19.35 -5.21
C ALA A 26 9.94 18.53 -6.32
N VAL A 27 9.20 17.59 -6.93
CA VAL A 27 9.70 16.78 -8.05
C VAL A 27 10.08 17.67 -9.23
N LYS A 28 9.22 18.62 -9.60
CA LYS A 28 9.50 19.57 -10.68
C LYS A 28 10.73 20.42 -10.39
N ALA A 29 10.84 21.00 -9.19
CA ALA A 29 11.99 21.82 -8.83
C ALA A 29 13.30 21.03 -8.89
N ALA A 30 13.30 19.77 -8.41
CA ALA A 30 14.46 18.88 -8.49
C ALA A 30 14.80 18.48 -9.94
N HIS A 31 13.79 18.21 -10.76
CA HIS A 31 13.96 17.91 -12.18
C HIS A 31 14.53 19.10 -12.96
N ASP A 32 13.98 20.31 -12.74
CA ASP A 32 14.45 21.54 -13.38
C ASP A 32 15.90 21.88 -12.96
N ALA A 33 16.32 21.43 -11.76
CA ALA A 33 17.71 21.50 -11.29
C ALA A 33 18.63 20.37 -11.82
N GLY A 34 18.10 19.47 -12.66
CA GLY A 34 18.85 18.37 -13.28
C GLY A 34 19.02 17.13 -12.42
N ALA A 35 18.32 17.01 -11.29
CA ALA A 35 18.38 15.82 -10.44
C ALA A 35 17.54 14.67 -11.03
N ALA A 36 18.04 13.44 -10.90
CA ALA A 36 17.26 12.23 -11.15
C ALA A 36 16.32 11.99 -9.97
N VAL A 37 15.01 11.96 -10.23
CA VAL A 37 13.97 11.82 -9.20
C VAL A 37 13.18 10.53 -9.44
N LEU A 38 12.99 9.76 -8.38
CA LEU A 38 12.11 8.60 -8.36
C LEU A 38 10.91 8.90 -7.47
N VAL A 39 9.70 8.61 -7.96
CA VAL A 39 8.46 8.77 -7.18
C VAL A 39 7.81 7.41 -7.03
N PHE A 40 7.39 7.07 -5.82
CA PHE A 40 6.77 5.79 -5.49
C PHE A 40 5.38 5.99 -4.93
N ASP A 41 4.43 5.13 -5.31
CA ASP A 41 3.15 4.99 -4.60
C ASP A 41 3.41 4.43 -3.19
N ASP A 42 2.88 5.07 -2.15
CA ASP A 42 3.12 4.64 -0.75
C ASP A 42 2.42 3.30 -0.41
N THR A 43 1.53 2.80 -1.27
CA THR A 43 0.79 1.55 -1.06
C THR A 43 1.57 0.33 -1.53
N ASP A 44 2.16 0.41 -2.72
CA ASP A 44 2.78 -0.73 -3.39
C ASP A 44 4.19 -0.46 -3.91
N ALA A 45 4.73 0.74 -3.69
CA ALA A 45 6.04 1.17 -4.17
C ALA A 45 6.24 1.00 -5.69
N ARG A 46 5.16 1.07 -6.48
CA ARG A 46 5.31 1.20 -7.93
C ARG A 46 5.81 2.61 -8.28
N PRO A 47 6.72 2.74 -9.26
CA PRO A 47 7.12 4.04 -9.78
C PRO A 47 5.91 4.79 -10.35
N ILE A 48 5.82 6.08 -10.04
CA ILE A 48 4.85 7.02 -10.59
C ILE A 48 5.61 7.99 -11.47
N GLU A 49 5.18 8.13 -12.71
CA GLU A 49 5.71 9.12 -13.65
C GLU A 49 4.81 10.36 -13.66
N PHE A 50 5.41 11.53 -13.43
CA PHE A 50 4.73 12.82 -13.60
C PHE A 50 5.11 13.45 -14.94
N ASP A 51 4.13 14.02 -15.64
CA ASP A 51 4.40 14.85 -16.81
C ASP A 51 4.85 16.24 -16.37
N LEU A 52 6.17 16.47 -16.34
CA LEU A 52 6.79 17.69 -15.84
C LEU A 52 6.92 18.82 -16.88
N ARG A 53 6.33 18.67 -18.07
CA ARG A 53 6.46 19.64 -19.16
C ARG A 53 5.74 20.95 -18.87
N GLY A 54 6.44 22.08 -19.05
CA GLY A 54 5.89 23.43 -18.85
C GLY A 54 6.15 23.97 -17.44
N ASP A 55 5.37 24.97 -17.03
CA ASP A 55 5.44 25.55 -15.69
C ASP A 55 4.69 24.69 -14.65
N LEU A 56 4.87 25.00 -13.36
CA LEU A 56 4.26 24.22 -12.28
C LEU A 56 2.72 24.22 -12.36
N ALA A 57 2.11 25.31 -12.82
CA ALA A 57 0.66 25.40 -12.98
C ALA A 57 0.13 24.43 -14.05
N ALA A 58 0.80 24.36 -15.20
CA ALA A 58 0.47 23.43 -16.28
C ALA A 58 0.64 21.97 -15.84
N VAL A 59 1.68 21.67 -15.05
CA VAL A 59 1.89 20.33 -14.49
C VAL A 59 0.78 19.96 -13.50
N LEU A 60 0.45 20.84 -12.55
CA LEU A 60 -0.63 20.62 -11.59
C LEU A 60 -1.99 20.43 -12.27
N ALA A 61 -2.28 21.17 -13.34
CA ALA A 61 -3.53 21.06 -14.09
C ALA A 61 -3.71 19.70 -14.81
N ARG A 62 -2.61 18.97 -15.06
CA ARG A 62 -2.64 17.62 -15.65
C ARG A 62 -2.78 16.50 -14.63
N LEU A 63 -2.63 16.80 -13.34
CA LEU A 63 -2.90 15.80 -12.31
C LEU A 63 -4.38 15.41 -12.35
N PRO A 64 -4.70 14.12 -12.17
CA PRO A 64 -6.09 13.70 -12.06
C PRO A 64 -6.73 14.39 -10.86
N VAL A 65 -7.76 15.21 -11.12
CA VAL A 65 -8.58 15.83 -10.08
C VAL A 65 -9.50 14.75 -9.54
N GLU A 66 -9.47 14.50 -8.23
CA GLU A 66 -10.42 13.58 -7.62
C GLU A 66 -11.86 14.09 -7.84
N PRO A 67 -12.81 13.21 -8.22
CA PRO A 67 -14.20 13.52 -8.03
C PRO A 67 -14.43 13.64 -6.52
N ILE A 68 -14.67 14.86 -6.04
CA ILE A 68 -15.17 15.07 -4.68
C ILE A 68 -16.54 14.41 -4.63
N GLU A 69 -16.62 13.16 -4.19
CA GLU A 69 -17.89 12.50 -3.92
C GLU A 69 -18.58 13.29 -2.80
N LYS A 70 -19.53 14.15 -3.20
CA LYS A 70 -20.47 14.78 -2.29
C LYS A 70 -21.30 13.67 -1.66
N ARG A 71 -20.89 13.16 -0.49
CA ARG A 71 -21.71 12.31 0.37
C ARG A 71 -22.93 13.10 0.81
N GLY A 72 -24.00 13.02 0.03
CA GLY A 72 -25.32 13.47 0.45
C GLY A 72 -25.77 12.69 1.70
N PRO A 73 -26.52 13.32 2.63
CA PRO A 73 -27.06 12.63 3.79
C PRO A 73 -28.20 11.73 3.34
N GLY A 74 -27.88 10.48 3.02
CA GLY A 74 -28.84 9.43 2.70
C GLY A 74 -28.56 8.21 3.56
N ARG A 75 -29.58 7.74 4.29
CA ARG A 75 -29.57 6.47 5.04
C ARG A 75 -28.87 5.39 4.18
N PRO A 76 -27.79 4.75 4.67
CA PRO A 76 -27.03 3.82 3.85
C PRO A 76 -27.98 2.70 3.37
N LYS A 77 -28.23 2.66 2.05
CA LYS A 77 -28.83 1.48 1.43
C LYS A 77 -27.82 0.35 1.68
N LEU A 78 -28.25 -0.73 2.32
CA LEU A 78 -27.38 -1.85 2.68
C LEU A 78 -26.76 -2.55 1.46
N GLY A 79 -27.07 -2.12 0.23
CA GLY A 79 -26.41 -2.55 -1.00
C GLY A 79 -26.52 -4.04 -1.31
N VAL A 80 -27.46 -4.75 -0.68
CA VAL A 80 -27.56 -6.21 -0.81
C VAL A 80 -28.26 -6.55 -2.12
N THR A 81 -27.54 -7.25 -3.00
CA THR A 81 -28.12 -7.90 -4.17
C THR A 81 -28.28 -9.39 -3.88
N ALA A 82 -29.47 -9.94 -4.15
CA ALA A 82 -29.71 -11.37 -4.00
C ALA A 82 -29.11 -12.11 -5.19
N ARG A 83 -28.41 -13.22 -4.93
CA ARG A 83 -27.93 -14.18 -5.92
C ARG A 83 -28.20 -15.60 -5.41
N GLU A 84 -28.37 -16.53 -6.34
CA GLU A 84 -28.64 -17.93 -6.02
C GLU A 84 -27.37 -18.65 -5.55
N VAL A 85 -27.49 -19.47 -4.51
CA VAL A 85 -26.41 -20.28 -3.96
C VAL A 85 -26.93 -21.68 -3.71
N THR A 86 -26.20 -22.70 -4.18
CA THR A 86 -26.52 -24.10 -3.94
C THR A 86 -25.62 -24.66 -2.83
N LEU A 87 -26.22 -25.21 -1.77
CA LEU A 87 -25.51 -25.82 -0.64
C LEU A 87 -26.09 -27.20 -0.33
N LEU A 88 -25.32 -28.01 0.40
CA LEU A 88 -25.77 -29.32 0.87
C LEU A 88 -26.91 -29.17 1.90
N PRO A 89 -27.86 -30.13 1.97
CA PRO A 89 -28.99 -30.05 2.91
C PRO A 89 -28.57 -29.77 4.36
N ARG A 90 -27.55 -30.49 4.86
CA ARG A 90 -26.99 -30.26 6.20
C ARG A 90 -26.50 -28.83 6.46
N HIS A 91 -26.05 -28.11 5.43
CA HIS A 91 -25.60 -26.72 5.57
C HIS A 91 -26.78 -25.78 5.65
N TRP A 92 -27.88 -26.07 4.94
CA TRP A 92 -29.13 -25.33 5.08
C TRP A 92 -29.73 -25.50 6.46
N ASP A 93 -29.74 -26.72 6.99
CA ASP A 93 -30.23 -27.00 8.35
C ASP A 93 -29.42 -26.19 9.38
N TRP A 94 -28.10 -26.19 9.25
CA TRP A 94 -27.23 -25.39 10.10
C TRP A 94 -27.48 -23.89 9.95
N LEU A 95 -27.58 -23.37 8.72
CA LEU A 95 -27.84 -21.95 8.43
C LEU A 95 -29.20 -21.48 8.98
N ALA A 96 -30.21 -22.34 8.92
CA ALA A 96 -31.55 -22.06 9.45
C ALA A 96 -31.56 -21.98 10.98
N SER A 97 -30.66 -22.71 11.65
CA SER A 97 -30.48 -22.65 13.11
C SER A 97 -29.74 -21.40 13.62
N GLN A 98 -29.17 -20.57 12.73
CA GLN A 98 -28.36 -19.42 13.15
C GLN A 98 -29.22 -18.23 13.60
N PRO A 99 -28.84 -17.54 14.70
CA PRO A 99 -29.49 -16.30 15.12
C PRO A 99 -29.36 -15.22 14.03
N GLY A 100 -30.49 -14.70 13.53
CA GLY A 100 -30.53 -13.71 12.45
C GLY A 100 -30.63 -14.30 11.04
N GLY A 101 -30.72 -15.63 10.91
CA GLY A 101 -31.03 -16.34 9.66
C GLY A 101 -29.83 -16.55 8.73
N ALA A 102 -30.07 -17.34 7.69
CA ALA A 102 -29.04 -17.83 6.76
C ALA A 102 -28.19 -16.71 6.15
N SER A 103 -28.81 -15.60 5.72
CA SER A 103 -28.11 -14.48 5.06
C SER A 103 -27.13 -13.76 5.98
N VAL A 104 -27.44 -13.64 7.28
CA VAL A 104 -26.55 -13.01 8.26
C VAL A 104 -25.37 -13.94 8.57
N ALA A 105 -25.63 -15.24 8.71
CA ALA A 105 -24.60 -16.24 8.94
C ALA A 105 -23.62 -16.34 7.74
N LEU A 106 -24.15 -16.40 6.51
CA LEU A 106 -23.33 -16.41 5.30
C LEU A 106 -22.47 -15.16 5.18
N ARG A 107 -23.03 -13.97 5.46
CA ARG A 107 -22.23 -12.73 5.43
C ARG A 107 -21.09 -12.79 6.43
N LYS A 108 -21.33 -13.22 7.67
CA LYS A 108 -20.28 -13.37 8.69
C LYS A 108 -19.20 -14.36 8.27
N LEU A 109 -19.58 -15.51 7.70
CA LEU A 109 -18.63 -16.49 7.20
C LEU A 109 -17.77 -15.92 6.06
N VAL A 110 -18.39 -15.22 5.11
CA VAL A 110 -17.67 -14.56 4.00
C VAL A 110 -16.76 -13.45 4.53
N GLU A 111 -17.24 -12.60 5.43
CA GLU A 111 -16.42 -11.54 6.05
C GLU A 111 -15.23 -12.13 6.82
N ASN A 112 -15.41 -13.23 7.55
CA ASN A 112 -14.33 -13.89 8.26
C ASN A 112 -13.32 -14.49 7.28
N ALA A 113 -13.76 -15.20 6.25
CA ALA A 113 -12.89 -15.75 5.22
C ALA A 113 -12.12 -14.64 4.46
N LEU A 114 -12.77 -13.50 4.18
CA LEU A 114 -12.13 -12.32 3.59
C LEU A 114 -11.06 -11.76 4.52
N ARG A 115 -11.36 -11.56 5.81
CA ARG A 115 -10.39 -11.09 6.81
C ARG A 115 -9.20 -12.04 6.96
N GLU A 116 -9.45 -13.35 6.94
CA GLU A 116 -8.40 -14.37 7.01
C GLU A 116 -7.50 -14.34 5.76
N ALA A 117 -8.07 -14.15 4.57
CA ALA A 117 -7.31 -14.03 3.32
C ALA A 117 -6.55 -12.69 3.20
N GLU A 118 -7.12 -11.60 3.73
CA GLU A 118 -6.50 -10.26 3.73
C GLU A 118 -5.17 -10.24 4.48
N GLY A 119 -4.99 -11.08 5.50
CA GLY A 119 -3.77 -11.15 6.30
C GLY A 119 -2.53 -11.58 5.49
N PRO A 120 -2.50 -12.80 4.94
CA PRO A 120 -1.41 -13.27 4.06
C PRO A 120 -1.22 -12.38 2.83
N ASP A 121 -2.30 -11.89 2.23
CA ASP A 121 -2.23 -11.00 1.07
C ASP A 121 -1.64 -9.64 1.41
N ARG A 122 -1.94 -9.09 2.59
CA ARG A 122 -1.31 -7.86 3.08
C ARG A 122 0.17 -8.07 3.36
N VAL A 123 0.54 -9.19 3.97
CA VAL A 123 1.95 -9.52 4.25
C VAL A 123 2.75 -9.59 2.95
N ARG A 124 2.23 -10.34 1.96
CA ARG A 124 2.85 -10.45 0.64
C ARG A 124 2.99 -9.08 -0.02
N ARG A 125 1.92 -8.27 -0.04
CA ARG A 125 1.94 -6.93 -0.66
C ARG A 125 2.97 -6.01 -0.01
N SER A 126 3.08 -6.01 1.32
CA SER A 126 4.08 -5.21 2.03
C SER A 126 5.53 -5.66 1.74
N ARG A 127 5.79 -6.97 1.68
CA ARG A 127 7.12 -7.49 1.30
C ARG A 127 7.48 -7.09 -0.12
N GLU A 128 6.56 -7.27 -1.06
CA GLU A 128 6.79 -6.89 -2.45
C GLU A 128 7.01 -5.39 -2.62
N ALA A 129 6.26 -4.55 -1.89
CA ALA A 129 6.44 -3.10 -1.92
C ALA A 129 7.81 -2.69 -1.38
N ALA A 130 8.19 -3.18 -0.20
CA ALA A 130 9.51 -2.90 0.39
C ALA A 130 10.64 -3.39 -0.54
N TYR A 131 10.53 -4.61 -1.08
CA TYR A 131 11.51 -5.16 -2.01
C TYR A 131 11.66 -4.31 -3.29
N ARG A 132 10.55 -3.89 -3.90
CA ARG A 132 10.56 -3.02 -5.09
C ARG A 132 11.32 -1.72 -4.83
N PHE A 133 11.01 -1.05 -3.72
CA PHE A 133 11.69 0.18 -3.35
C PHE A 133 13.19 -0.05 -3.08
N MET A 134 13.53 -1.06 -2.27
CA MET A 134 14.91 -1.38 -1.94
C MET A 134 15.73 -1.69 -3.19
N THR A 135 15.17 -2.44 -4.15
CA THR A 135 15.85 -2.73 -5.41
C THR A 135 16.13 -1.46 -6.21
N ALA A 136 15.20 -0.51 -6.21
CA ALA A 136 15.30 0.71 -7.00
C ALA A 136 16.22 1.77 -6.38
N VAL A 137 16.29 1.86 -5.05
CA VAL A 137 16.97 2.97 -4.34
C VAL A 137 18.15 2.51 -3.49
N ALA A 138 18.16 1.26 -3.05
CA ALA A 138 19.13 0.74 -2.08
C ALA A 138 19.94 -0.45 -2.61
N GLY A 139 19.87 -0.77 -3.90
CA GLY A 139 20.54 -1.95 -4.47
C GLY A 139 22.07 -1.91 -4.37
N ASP A 140 22.65 -0.73 -4.20
CA ASP A 140 24.09 -0.51 -3.99
C ASP A 140 24.48 -0.40 -2.51
N GLN A 141 23.51 -0.43 -1.59
CA GLN A 141 23.77 -0.23 -0.17
C GLN A 141 24.33 -1.50 0.48
N PRO A 142 25.26 -1.36 1.44
CA PRO A 142 25.73 -2.47 2.25
C PRO A 142 24.57 -3.21 2.93
N GLY A 143 24.59 -4.53 2.93
CA GLY A 143 23.56 -5.34 3.58
C GLY A 143 22.27 -5.52 2.78
N TYR A 144 22.17 -5.04 1.53
CA TYR A 144 20.98 -5.20 0.68
C TYR A 144 20.50 -6.65 0.51
N GLU A 145 21.41 -7.59 0.23
CA GLU A 145 21.07 -9.00 0.07
C GLU A 145 20.51 -9.59 1.38
N GLU A 146 21.15 -9.25 2.50
CA GLU A 146 20.76 -9.71 3.83
C GLU A 146 19.41 -9.12 4.26
N ALA A 147 19.20 -7.83 4.02
CA ALA A 147 17.91 -7.17 4.24
C ALA A 147 16.80 -7.82 3.42
N THR A 148 17.06 -8.13 2.15
CA THR A 148 16.10 -8.85 1.29
C THR A 148 15.78 -10.23 1.85
N ARG A 149 16.80 -10.97 2.31
CA ARG A 149 16.63 -12.29 2.93
C ARG A 149 15.75 -12.21 4.18
N MET A 150 16.00 -11.25 5.07
CA MET A 150 15.24 -11.05 6.31
C MET A 150 13.80 -10.59 6.07
N LEU A 151 13.59 -9.71 5.08
CA LEU A 151 12.28 -9.25 4.64
C LEU A 151 11.36 -10.41 4.26
N PHE A 152 11.86 -11.35 3.46
CA PHE A 152 11.10 -12.52 3.04
C PHE A 152 11.01 -13.60 4.11
N ALA A 153 12.02 -13.72 4.98
CA ALA A 153 12.03 -14.66 6.10
C ALA A 153 10.99 -14.32 7.18
N GLY A 154 10.55 -13.07 7.29
CA GLY A 154 9.63 -12.71 8.36
C GLY A 154 10.31 -12.46 9.71
N ASP A 155 11.64 -12.23 9.74
CA ASP A 155 12.37 -11.60 10.85
C ASP A 155 12.50 -10.05 10.76
N TRP A 156 11.68 -9.31 11.53
CA TRP A 156 11.75 -7.83 11.57
C TRP A 156 13.03 -7.32 12.22
N VAL A 157 13.49 -7.95 13.30
CA VAL A 157 14.63 -7.45 14.08
C VAL A 157 15.90 -7.57 13.25
N ALA A 158 16.07 -8.71 12.57
CA ALA A 158 17.20 -8.91 11.69
C ALA A 158 17.11 -8.04 10.42
N PHE A 159 15.92 -7.82 9.87
CA PHE A 159 15.71 -6.85 8.79
C PHE A 159 16.14 -5.44 9.21
N ASP A 160 15.68 -5.00 10.38
CA ASP A 160 15.94 -3.68 10.93
C ASP A 160 17.44 -3.44 11.14
N ALA A 161 18.14 -4.44 11.68
CA ALA A 161 19.59 -4.41 11.86
C ALA A 161 20.34 -4.37 10.52
N ALA A 162 19.87 -5.11 9.50
CA ALA A 162 20.52 -5.19 8.19
C ALA A 162 20.50 -3.86 7.42
N ILE A 163 19.48 -3.02 7.65
CA ILE A 163 19.33 -1.71 7.00
C ILE A 163 19.82 -0.54 7.85
N GLU A 164 20.35 -0.78 9.04
CA GLU A 164 20.66 0.28 10.01
C GLU A 164 21.70 1.29 9.47
N ALA A 165 22.67 0.81 8.68
CA ALA A 165 23.72 1.62 8.09
C ALA A 165 23.27 2.42 6.85
N TRP A 166 22.04 2.22 6.36
CA TRP A 166 21.53 2.92 5.19
C TRP A 166 21.27 4.40 5.49
N PRO A 167 21.23 5.26 4.46
CA PRO A 167 20.72 6.62 4.59
C PRO A 167 19.35 6.64 5.25
N SER A 168 19.15 7.54 6.22
CA SER A 168 17.98 7.57 7.10
C SER A 168 16.66 7.55 6.33
N ASP A 169 16.56 8.35 5.27
CA ASP A 169 15.34 8.48 4.47
C ASP A 169 14.99 7.17 3.75
N VAL A 170 16.00 6.47 3.23
CA VAL A 170 15.84 5.17 2.56
C VAL A 170 15.44 4.11 3.58
N ARG A 171 16.14 4.07 4.72
CA ARG A 171 15.87 3.13 5.81
C ARG A 171 14.45 3.29 6.36
N ASP A 172 14.05 4.52 6.66
CA ASP A 172 12.76 4.81 7.30
C ASP A 172 11.59 4.55 6.33
N TYR A 173 11.78 4.80 5.03
CA TYR A 173 10.79 4.45 4.01
C TYR A 173 10.69 2.93 3.81
N ALA A 174 11.82 2.21 3.77
CA ALA A 174 11.83 0.74 3.70
C ALA A 174 11.12 0.11 4.91
N ARG A 175 11.40 0.61 6.14
CA ARG A 175 10.69 0.23 7.38
C ARG A 175 9.18 0.40 7.23
N ARG A 176 8.75 1.58 6.78
CA ARG A 176 7.34 1.93 6.60
C ARG A 176 6.62 0.99 5.64
N LEU A 177 7.21 0.68 4.49
CA LEU A 177 6.65 -0.25 3.52
C LEU A 177 6.57 -1.68 4.07
N ALA A 178 7.60 -2.10 4.81
CA ALA A 178 7.68 -3.44 5.36
C ALA A 178 6.71 -3.66 6.54
N GLU A 179 6.24 -2.63 7.26
CA GLU A 179 5.39 -2.77 8.47
C GLU A 179 4.23 -3.77 8.34
N GLY A 180 3.56 -3.82 7.19
CA GLY A 180 2.43 -4.72 6.97
C GLY A 180 2.80 -6.20 6.82
N SER A 181 4.09 -6.51 6.68
CA SER A 181 4.59 -7.89 6.56
C SER A 181 4.80 -8.65 7.87
N TRP A 182 4.64 -7.96 9.01
CA TRP A 182 4.91 -8.53 10.33
C TRP A 182 3.68 -8.55 11.24
N ARG A 183 2.66 -7.73 10.95
CA ARG A 183 1.49 -7.51 11.83
C ARG A 183 0.43 -8.63 11.83
N ASN A 184 0.80 -9.87 11.47
CA ASN A 184 -0.04 -11.05 11.68
C ASN A 184 0.73 -12.08 12.50
N GLY A 185 0.70 -11.96 13.83
CA GLY A 185 0.88 -13.10 14.72
C GLY A 185 2.04 -13.05 15.72
N GLN A 186 3.10 -12.27 15.54
CA GLN A 186 4.15 -12.09 16.56
C GLN A 186 4.83 -10.73 16.40
N GLY A 187 4.98 -9.98 17.50
CA GLY A 187 5.91 -8.83 17.56
C GLY A 187 5.32 -7.46 17.90
N ARG A 188 4.55 -7.37 18.99
CA ARG A 188 4.72 -6.33 20.01
C ARG A 188 4.18 -6.83 21.33
#